data_AF-A0A7V3ZXW6-F1
#
_entry.id   AF-A0A7V3ZXW6-F1
#
_cell.length_a   1.000
_cell.length_b   1.000
_cell.length_c   1.000
_cell.angle_alpha   90.00
_cell.angle_beta   90.00
_cell.angle_gamma   90.00
#
_symmetry.space_group_name_H-M   'P 1'
#
loop_
_entity.id
_entity.type
_entity.pdbx_description
1 polymer ?
#
loop_
_entity_poly.entity_id
_entity_poly.type
_entity_poly.pdbx_seq_one_letter_code
_entity_poly.pdbx_strand_id
1 'polypeptide(L)'
;MREDVLLLLDRYRLALSDFLERLKVGKIKSDVQYQQNLLVSLIEHYILCLDFYKRLEDFPSGPEKVFVFLPGNVPVIPFQLLPFLLISGVKEVFFKYPRREGSFYASLFQVLNSYLGDSLKMEGGYLEHTIAFERAKNYCFVIGFGGESLQKVFEAYEIPSKFFGSKFSIGILQGKADKEVLERVAWDNLAFDTKGCLSLRVLFSFDRHMRNELWQAVEKVSKILPPESDFRFDESEYEVYKNFQFFEEIKKGSNYFIVFSKNFVELSAPRTLQIVEVSSIGEIEEFISRYNLYLQGIASDGPILFQSNASIITDFGKLQFTPCNWYFEKGVNYKNFWEV
;
A
#
# COMPACT_ATOMS: atom_id res chain seq x y z
N MET A 1 6.45 6.01 -31.74
CA MET A 1 5.56 5.74 -30.59
C MET A 1 6.08 4.61 -29.70
N ARG A 2 6.17 3.35 -30.16
CA ARG A 2 6.66 2.25 -29.31
C ARG A 2 8.12 2.43 -28.88
N GLU A 3 9.01 2.72 -29.83
CA GLU A 3 10.42 2.97 -29.54
C GLU A 3 10.62 4.14 -28.56
N ASP A 4 9.84 5.20 -28.71
CA ASP A 4 9.85 6.35 -27.79
C ASP A 4 9.45 5.91 -26.37
N VAL A 5 8.38 5.13 -26.23
CA VAL A 5 7.94 4.61 -24.93
C VAL A 5 8.99 3.70 -24.30
N LEU A 6 9.63 2.82 -25.08
CA LEU A 6 10.71 1.96 -24.56
C LEU A 6 11.90 2.78 -24.07
N LEU A 7 12.30 3.81 -24.83
CA LEU A 7 13.35 4.73 -24.43
C LEU A 7 12.99 5.49 -23.15
N LEU A 8 11.73 5.90 -22.98
CA LEU A 8 11.25 6.55 -21.76
C LEU A 8 11.30 5.61 -20.56
N LEU A 9 10.89 4.35 -20.72
CA LEU A 9 10.99 3.34 -19.66
C LEU A 9 12.45 3.04 -19.28
N ASP A 10 13.37 3.06 -20.25
CA ASP A 10 14.80 2.93 -19.97
C ASP A 10 15.36 4.13 -19.19
N ARG A 11 14.98 5.35 -19.58
CA ARG A 11 15.34 6.56 -18.83
C ARG A 11 14.76 6.55 -17.41
N TYR A 12 13.51 6.12 -17.26
CA TYR A 12 12.87 5.96 -15.96
C TYR A 12 13.59 4.92 -15.09
N ARG A 13 13.98 3.78 -15.67
CA ARG A 13 14.80 2.77 -14.99
C ARG A 13 16.09 3.36 -14.45
N LEU A 14 16.84 4.07 -15.29
CA LEU A 14 18.09 4.72 -14.90
C LEU A 14 17.88 5.74 -13.78
N ALA A 15 16.82 6.54 -13.87
CA ALA A 15 16.46 7.53 -12.88
C ALA A 15 16.14 6.90 -11.52
N LEU A 16 15.34 5.82 -11.51
CA LEU A 16 15.02 5.09 -10.28
C LEU A 16 16.27 4.40 -9.70
N SER A 17 17.13 3.83 -10.53
CA SER A 17 18.39 3.25 -10.07
C SER A 17 19.30 4.31 -9.43
N ASP A 18 19.45 5.49 -10.04
CA ASP A 18 20.22 6.59 -9.45
C ASP A 18 19.60 7.09 -8.14
N PHE A 19 18.27 7.26 -8.10
CA PHE A 19 17.57 7.61 -6.86
C PHE A 19 17.81 6.58 -5.75
N LEU A 20 17.69 5.29 -6.08
CA LEU A 20 17.90 4.18 -5.15
C LEU A 20 19.33 4.16 -4.60
N GLU A 21 20.34 4.31 -5.45
CA GLU A 21 21.74 4.34 -5.02
C GLU A 21 22.00 5.54 -4.11
N ARG A 22 21.48 6.73 -4.45
CA ARG A 22 21.57 7.92 -3.59
C ARG A 22 20.85 7.70 -2.26
N LEU A 23 19.72 7.00 -2.25
CA LEU A 23 18.97 6.68 -1.03
C LEU A 23 19.80 5.75 -0.12
N LYS A 24 20.37 4.68 -0.67
CA LYS A 24 21.22 3.71 0.06
C LYS A 24 22.43 4.35 0.72
N VAL A 25 23.05 5.35 0.09
CA VAL A 25 24.23 6.04 0.64
C VAL A 25 23.89 7.32 1.42
N GLY A 26 22.61 7.58 1.72
CA GLY A 26 22.18 8.73 2.52
C GLY A 26 22.32 10.09 1.84
N LYS A 27 22.39 10.12 0.49
CA LYS A 27 22.44 11.35 -0.32
C LYS A 27 21.05 11.88 -0.70
N ILE A 28 19.99 11.15 -0.41
CA ILE A 28 18.62 11.63 -0.53
C ILE A 28 18.20 12.26 0.80
N LYS A 29 17.71 13.50 0.74
CA LYS A 29 17.03 14.11 1.88
C LYS A 29 15.67 13.44 2.01
N SER A 30 15.51 12.65 3.05
CA SER A 30 14.27 11.90 3.30
C SER A 30 13.80 12.15 4.73
N ASP A 31 12.58 12.68 4.85
CA ASP A 31 11.84 12.68 6.11
C ASP A 31 11.16 11.32 6.37
N VAL A 32 11.20 10.39 5.40
CA VAL A 32 10.87 8.97 5.59
C VAL A 32 12.08 8.29 6.22
N GLN A 33 12.06 8.19 7.55
CA GLN A 33 13.09 7.50 8.34
C GLN A 33 12.71 6.03 8.59
N TYR A 34 11.42 5.72 8.57
CA TYR A 34 10.92 4.37 8.85
C TYR A 34 11.21 3.40 7.72
N GLN A 35 11.60 2.19 8.12
CA GLN A 35 11.60 0.99 7.27
C GLN A 35 12.31 1.19 5.92
N GLN A 36 13.43 1.94 5.92
CA GLN A 36 14.20 2.24 4.71
C GLN A 36 14.60 0.98 3.93
N ASN A 37 14.93 -0.11 4.62
CA ASN A 37 15.25 -1.38 3.98
C ASN A 37 14.07 -1.95 3.18
N LEU A 38 12.84 -1.86 3.72
CA LEU A 38 11.64 -2.27 2.99
C LEU A 38 11.42 -1.38 1.78
N LEU A 39 11.57 -0.06 1.95
CA LEU A 39 11.43 0.90 0.84
C LEU A 39 12.45 0.62 -0.28
N VAL A 40 13.71 0.34 0.06
CA VAL A 40 14.76 -0.06 -0.89
C VAL A 40 14.35 -1.31 -1.66
N SER A 41 13.96 -2.38 -0.97
CA SER A 41 13.54 -3.63 -1.62
C SER A 41 12.32 -3.44 -2.53
N LEU A 42 11.39 -2.55 -2.16
CA LEU A 42 10.22 -2.25 -2.99
C LEU A 42 10.59 -1.44 -4.23
N ILE A 43 11.51 -0.48 -4.14
CA ILE A 43 12.01 0.25 -5.31
C ILE A 43 12.71 -0.73 -6.27
N GLU A 44 13.52 -1.65 -5.75
CA GLU A 44 14.16 -2.71 -6.56
C GLU A 44 13.12 -3.58 -7.28
N HIS A 45 12.07 -3.99 -6.57
CA HIS A 45 10.94 -4.71 -7.15
C HIS A 45 10.27 -3.93 -8.30
N TYR A 46 9.98 -2.64 -8.11
CA TYR A 46 9.35 -1.83 -9.16
C TYR A 46 10.25 -1.56 -10.37
N ILE A 47 11.58 -1.50 -10.18
CA ILE A 47 12.54 -1.47 -11.28
C ILE A 47 12.43 -2.72 -12.16
N LEU A 48 12.32 -3.90 -11.54
CA LEU A 48 12.11 -5.17 -12.24
C LEU A 48 10.76 -5.18 -12.97
N CYS A 49 9.73 -4.60 -12.36
CA CYS A 49 8.41 -4.50 -12.98
C CYS A 49 8.36 -3.67 -14.27
N LEU A 50 9.37 -2.87 -14.58
CA LEU A 50 9.44 -2.16 -15.86
C LEU A 50 9.49 -3.12 -17.06
N ASP A 51 9.97 -4.35 -16.89
CA ASP A 51 10.00 -5.35 -17.97
C ASP A 51 8.59 -5.83 -18.34
N PHE A 52 7.62 -5.74 -17.43
CA PHE A 52 6.22 -5.98 -17.77
C PHE A 52 5.72 -4.94 -18.79
N TYR A 53 5.95 -3.66 -18.53
CA TYR A 53 5.51 -2.56 -19.39
C TYR A 53 6.15 -2.61 -20.79
N LYS A 54 7.43 -2.99 -20.88
CA LYS A 54 8.13 -3.15 -22.16
C LYS A 54 7.57 -4.26 -23.06
N ARG A 55 6.93 -5.27 -22.45
CA ARG A 55 6.36 -6.43 -23.14
C ARG A 55 4.91 -6.26 -23.57
N LEU A 56 4.25 -5.15 -23.20
CA LEU A 56 2.90 -4.88 -23.66
C LEU A 56 2.85 -4.79 -25.19
N GLU A 57 1.83 -5.36 -25.82
CA GLU A 57 1.64 -5.32 -27.26
C GLU A 57 1.11 -3.94 -27.69
N ASP A 58 0.18 -3.42 -26.91
CA ASP A 58 -0.49 -2.13 -27.03
C ASP A 58 -0.23 -1.24 -25.82
N PHE A 59 -0.13 0.07 -26.06
CA PHE A 59 -0.07 1.07 -24.99
C PHE A 59 -1.41 1.79 -24.88
N PRO A 60 -1.93 2.01 -23.66
CA PRO A 60 -3.18 2.73 -23.47
C PRO A 60 -3.02 4.20 -23.86
N SER A 61 -4.13 4.85 -24.21
CA SER A 61 -4.17 6.31 -24.37
C SER A 61 -4.72 6.93 -23.09
N GLY A 62 -3.90 7.71 -22.40
CA GLY A 62 -4.27 8.42 -21.20
C GLY A 62 -4.64 9.89 -21.44
N PRO A 63 -5.11 10.57 -20.39
CA PRO A 63 -5.31 12.01 -20.37
C PRO A 63 -3.98 12.78 -20.50
N GLU A 64 -4.04 14.02 -21.00
CA GLU A 64 -2.84 14.86 -21.11
C GLU A 64 -2.29 15.28 -19.74
N LYS A 65 -3.19 15.66 -18.82
CA LYS A 65 -2.85 16.17 -17.48
C LYS A 65 -3.54 15.38 -16.37
N VAL A 66 -2.76 14.89 -15.40
CA VAL A 66 -3.25 14.11 -14.25
C VAL A 66 -2.93 14.78 -12.92
N PHE A 67 -3.91 14.86 -12.04
CA PHE A 67 -3.70 15.25 -10.64
C PHE A 67 -3.79 14.02 -9.73
N VAL A 68 -2.84 13.83 -8.82
CA VAL A 68 -2.78 12.65 -7.95
C VAL A 68 -2.79 13.06 -6.48
N PHE A 69 -3.75 12.58 -5.71
CA PHE A 69 -3.77 12.69 -4.25
C PHE A 69 -3.08 11.45 -3.65
N LEU A 70 -1.84 11.60 -3.21
CA LEU A 70 -1.10 10.51 -2.57
C LEU A 70 -1.56 10.33 -1.11
N PRO A 71 -1.56 9.08 -0.61
CA PRO A 71 -2.00 8.79 0.74
C PRO A 71 -0.88 9.11 1.75
N GLY A 72 -1.25 9.27 3.04
CA GLY A 72 -0.33 9.68 4.10
C GLY A 72 0.47 8.56 4.79
N ASN A 73 0.33 7.32 4.32
CA ASN A 73 0.73 6.11 5.03
C ASN A 73 1.67 5.18 4.23
N VAL A 74 1.82 5.39 2.92
CA VAL A 74 2.58 4.48 2.04
C VAL A 74 3.31 5.28 0.95
N PRO A 75 4.66 5.38 0.99
CA PRO A 75 5.41 6.23 0.07
C PRO A 75 5.67 5.62 -1.31
N VAL A 76 5.16 4.40 -1.58
CA VAL A 76 5.55 3.63 -2.78
C VAL A 76 4.63 3.79 -3.99
N ILE A 77 3.49 4.46 -3.84
CA ILE A 77 2.49 4.62 -4.92
C ILE A 77 3.10 5.20 -6.22
N PRO A 78 3.98 6.22 -6.20
CA PRO A 78 4.56 6.74 -7.44
C PRO A 78 5.38 5.73 -8.24
N PHE A 79 6.08 4.79 -7.57
CA PHE A 79 6.90 3.78 -8.27
C PHE A 79 6.06 2.83 -9.12
N GLN A 80 4.82 2.57 -8.69
CA GLN A 80 3.88 1.75 -9.42
C GLN A 80 3.11 2.55 -10.49
N LEU A 81 2.71 3.78 -10.16
CA LEU A 81 1.85 4.59 -11.03
C LEU A 81 2.61 5.25 -12.19
N LEU A 82 3.82 5.76 -11.96
CA LEU A 82 4.57 6.52 -12.96
C LEU A 82 4.89 5.75 -14.25
N PRO A 83 5.34 4.47 -14.21
CA PRO A 83 5.53 3.68 -15.43
C PRO A 83 4.26 3.64 -16.28
N PHE A 84 3.10 3.48 -15.63
CA PHE A 84 1.81 3.47 -16.29
C PHE A 84 1.46 4.84 -16.91
N LEU A 85 1.70 5.95 -16.21
CA LEU A 85 1.49 7.30 -16.76
C LEU A 85 2.36 7.56 -17.99
N LEU A 86 3.62 7.12 -17.96
CA LEU A 86 4.57 7.25 -19.07
C LEU A 86 4.09 6.48 -20.31
N ILE A 87 3.72 5.20 -20.16
CA ILE A 87 3.23 4.42 -21.30
C ILE A 87 1.87 4.92 -21.81
N SER A 88 1.08 5.56 -20.94
CA SER A 88 -0.21 6.16 -21.31
C SER A 88 -0.08 7.48 -22.07
N GLY A 89 1.12 8.01 -22.22
CA GLY A 89 1.36 9.28 -22.92
C GLY A 89 0.98 10.54 -22.14
N VAL A 90 0.79 10.44 -20.82
CA VAL A 90 0.54 11.60 -19.94
C VAL A 90 1.70 12.59 -20.06
N LYS A 91 1.39 13.90 -20.14
CA LYS A 91 2.37 14.96 -20.34
C LYS A 91 2.65 15.77 -19.09
N GLU A 92 1.66 15.93 -18.22
CA GLU A 92 1.81 16.65 -16.97
C GLU A 92 1.15 15.88 -15.83
N VAL A 93 1.88 15.71 -14.72
CA VAL A 93 1.35 15.12 -13.50
C VAL A 93 1.71 15.98 -12.30
N PHE A 94 0.73 16.21 -11.43
CA PHE A 94 0.97 16.82 -10.12
C PHE A 94 0.63 15.86 -8.99
N PHE A 95 1.60 15.59 -8.12
CA PHE A 95 1.40 14.78 -6.92
C PHE A 95 1.21 15.66 -5.68
N LYS A 96 -0.01 15.66 -5.14
CA LYS A 96 -0.27 16.16 -3.79
C LYS A 96 0.16 15.11 -2.78
N TYR A 97 1.29 15.32 -2.11
CA TYR A 97 1.81 14.40 -1.09
C TYR A 97 1.57 14.88 0.35
N PRO A 98 1.59 13.97 1.34
CA PRO A 98 1.53 14.33 2.76
C PRO A 98 2.71 15.20 3.19
N ARG A 99 2.46 16.12 4.13
CA ARG A 99 3.47 17.07 4.64
C ARG A 99 4.73 16.37 5.18
N ARG A 100 4.55 15.22 5.86
CA ARG A 100 5.64 14.47 6.52
C ARG A 100 6.65 13.88 5.54
N GLU A 101 6.29 13.67 4.28
CA GLU A 101 7.14 13.00 3.28
C GLU A 101 7.66 13.99 2.21
N GLY A 102 7.55 15.29 2.48
CA GLY A 102 7.78 16.33 1.48
C GLY A 102 9.18 16.33 0.88
N SER A 103 10.23 16.15 1.69
CA SER A 103 11.60 16.11 1.17
C SER A 103 11.91 14.83 0.38
N PHE A 104 11.31 13.70 0.75
CA PHE A 104 11.44 12.44 0.05
C PHE A 104 10.90 12.56 -1.39
N TYR A 105 9.65 13.01 -1.54
CA TYR A 105 9.05 13.19 -2.87
C TYR A 105 9.73 14.29 -3.68
N ALA A 106 10.12 15.41 -3.05
CA ALA A 106 10.86 16.45 -3.74
C ALA A 106 12.18 15.92 -4.33
N SER A 107 12.93 15.12 -3.57
CA SER A 107 14.16 14.49 -4.03
C SER A 107 13.89 13.46 -5.14
N LEU A 108 12.84 12.64 -5.00
CA LEU A 108 12.43 11.67 -6.02
C LEU A 108 12.12 12.37 -7.35
N PHE A 109 11.23 13.36 -7.33
CA PHE A 109 10.81 14.05 -8.55
C PHE A 109 11.92 14.89 -9.16
N GLN A 110 12.84 15.44 -8.35
CA GLN A 110 14.04 16.10 -8.86
C GLN A 110 14.91 15.13 -9.69
N VAL A 111 15.20 13.93 -9.17
CA VAL A 111 15.98 12.92 -9.89
C VAL A 111 15.22 12.45 -11.12
N LEU A 112 13.93 12.13 -11.00
CA LEU A 112 13.14 11.66 -12.16
C LEU A 112 13.10 12.70 -13.29
N ASN A 113 12.86 13.97 -12.97
CA ASN A 113 12.83 15.05 -13.96
C ASN A 113 14.18 15.24 -14.68
N SER A 114 15.32 15.04 -14.01
CA SER A 114 16.63 15.19 -14.66
C SER A 114 16.92 14.15 -15.74
N TYR A 115 16.25 12.99 -15.69
CA TYR A 115 16.39 11.92 -16.68
C TYR A 115 15.27 11.91 -17.72
N LEU A 116 14.03 12.26 -17.33
CA LEU A 116 12.88 12.25 -18.22
C LEU A 116 12.76 13.51 -19.08
N GLY A 117 13.33 14.64 -18.63
CA GLY A 117 13.26 15.93 -19.32
C GLY A 117 11.82 16.34 -19.61
N ASP A 118 11.57 16.88 -20.81
CA ASP A 118 10.26 17.38 -21.21
C ASP A 118 9.23 16.27 -21.56
N SER A 119 9.60 15.00 -21.39
CA SER A 119 8.74 13.87 -21.77
C SER A 119 7.53 13.70 -20.85
N LEU A 120 7.69 14.07 -19.58
CA LEU A 120 6.65 14.12 -18.55
C LEU A 120 7.02 15.22 -17.56
N LYS A 121 6.22 16.29 -17.52
CA LYS A 121 6.36 17.34 -16.52
C LYS A 121 5.82 16.82 -15.18
N MET A 122 6.73 16.49 -14.27
CA MET A 122 6.38 15.98 -12.95
C MET A 122 6.58 17.06 -11.89
N GLU A 123 5.48 17.47 -11.28
CA GLU A 123 5.47 18.40 -10.15
C GLU A 123 4.87 17.73 -8.91
N GLY A 124 5.16 18.27 -7.74
CA GLY A 124 4.51 17.85 -6.53
C GLY A 124 4.65 18.87 -5.42
N GLY A 125 3.75 18.79 -4.46
CA GLY A 125 3.72 19.69 -3.32
C GLY A 125 2.72 19.24 -2.28
N TYR A 126 2.99 19.58 -1.03
CA TYR A 126 1.92 19.60 -0.04
C TYR A 126 0.96 20.75 -0.38
N LEU A 127 -0.33 20.45 -0.42
CA LEU A 127 -1.40 21.42 -0.56
C LEU A 127 -2.50 21.08 0.45
N GLU A 128 -3.04 22.12 1.09
CA GLU A 128 -4.30 22.00 1.83
C GLU A 128 -5.40 21.47 0.91
N HIS A 129 -6.33 20.67 1.45
CA HIS A 129 -7.31 19.96 0.62
C HIS A 129 -8.14 20.89 -0.28
N THR A 130 -8.64 22.00 0.26
CA THR A 130 -9.41 23.00 -0.51
C THR A 130 -8.63 23.54 -1.71
N ILE A 131 -7.35 23.88 -1.51
CA ILE A 131 -6.45 24.35 -2.56
C ILE A 131 -6.16 23.25 -3.57
N ALA A 132 -5.93 22.02 -3.10
CA ALA A 132 -5.67 20.87 -3.96
C ALA A 132 -6.86 20.58 -4.88
N PHE A 133 -8.09 20.66 -4.37
CA PHE A 133 -9.30 20.49 -5.17
C PHE A 133 -9.40 21.59 -6.24
N GLU A 134 -9.33 22.87 -5.86
CA GLU A 134 -9.38 23.95 -6.86
C GLU A 134 -8.29 23.82 -7.94
N ARG A 135 -7.09 23.36 -7.57
CA ARG A 135 -6.03 23.07 -8.54
C ARG A 135 -6.38 21.89 -9.45
N ALA A 136 -6.96 20.82 -8.91
CA ALA A 136 -7.34 19.61 -9.65
C ALA A 136 -8.34 19.90 -10.78
N LYS A 137 -9.14 20.99 -10.69
CA LYS A 137 -10.02 21.46 -11.78
C LYS A 137 -9.32 21.80 -13.09
N ASN A 138 -8.01 22.04 -13.06
CA ASN A 138 -7.22 22.35 -14.25
C ASN A 138 -6.59 21.10 -14.90
N TYR A 139 -6.95 19.90 -14.43
CA TYR A 139 -6.42 18.63 -14.93
C TYR A 139 -7.54 17.83 -15.60
N CYS A 140 -7.16 16.99 -16.55
CA CYS A 140 -8.11 16.19 -17.34
C CYS A 140 -8.60 14.95 -16.59
N PHE A 141 -7.84 14.50 -15.58
CA PHE A 141 -8.17 13.33 -14.78
C PHE A 141 -7.59 13.45 -13.37
N VAL A 142 -8.33 12.93 -12.39
CA VAL A 142 -7.88 12.93 -10.99
C VAL A 142 -7.78 11.50 -10.47
N ILE A 143 -6.64 11.15 -9.87
CA ILE A 143 -6.43 9.88 -9.18
C ILE A 143 -6.38 10.15 -7.69
N GLY A 144 -7.24 9.50 -6.93
CA GLY A 144 -7.32 9.67 -5.48
C GLY A 144 -6.94 8.40 -4.73
N PHE A 145 -6.12 8.53 -3.70
CA PHE A 145 -5.86 7.48 -2.71
C PHE A 145 -6.20 8.01 -1.32
N GLY A 146 -7.12 7.37 -0.59
CA GLY A 146 -7.46 7.86 0.74
C GLY A 146 -8.65 7.20 1.43
N GLY A 147 -9.11 7.90 2.47
CA GLY A 147 -10.24 7.49 3.29
C GLY A 147 -11.60 7.97 2.78
N GLU A 148 -12.66 7.51 3.45
CA GLU A 148 -14.05 7.85 3.12
C GLU A 148 -14.32 9.35 3.05
N SER A 149 -13.64 10.16 3.86
CA SER A 149 -13.79 11.62 3.82
C SER A 149 -13.35 12.21 2.49
N LEU A 150 -12.25 11.71 1.92
CA LEU A 150 -11.78 12.11 0.60
C LEU A 150 -12.71 11.56 -0.48
N GLN A 151 -13.19 10.31 -0.32
CA GLN A 151 -14.12 9.68 -1.24
C GLN A 151 -15.38 10.51 -1.45
N LYS A 152 -16.02 10.95 -0.37
CA LYS A 152 -17.24 11.79 -0.42
C LYS A 152 -17.03 13.09 -1.19
N VAL A 153 -15.82 13.65 -1.15
CA VAL A 153 -15.49 14.86 -1.91
C VAL A 153 -15.26 14.53 -3.38
N PHE A 154 -14.65 13.38 -3.69
CA PHE A 154 -14.49 12.89 -5.06
C PHE A 154 -15.84 12.55 -5.72
N GLU A 155 -16.78 11.98 -4.98
CA GLU A 155 -18.14 11.68 -5.47
C GLU A 155 -18.93 12.95 -5.83
N ALA A 156 -18.61 14.08 -5.21
CA ALA A 156 -19.21 15.38 -5.51
C ALA A 156 -18.51 16.11 -6.68
N TYR A 157 -17.47 15.52 -7.27
CA TYR A 157 -16.66 16.12 -8.33
C TYR A 157 -17.15 15.71 -9.72
N GLU A 158 -17.24 16.67 -10.65
CA GLU A 158 -17.65 16.41 -12.05
C GLU A 158 -16.47 16.08 -12.98
N ILE A 159 -15.25 15.97 -12.45
CA ILE A 159 -14.05 15.64 -13.23
C ILE A 159 -13.90 14.13 -13.33
N PRO A 160 -13.57 13.58 -14.52
CA PRO A 160 -13.17 12.18 -14.64
C PRO A 160 -12.15 11.80 -13.58
N SER A 161 -12.49 10.83 -12.75
CA SER A 161 -11.65 10.47 -11.63
C SER A 161 -11.69 8.99 -11.32
N LYS A 162 -10.60 8.48 -10.76
CA LYS A 162 -10.53 7.14 -10.17
C LYS A 162 -10.07 7.25 -8.73
N PHE A 163 -10.86 6.70 -7.83
CA PHE A 163 -10.60 6.76 -6.41
C PHE A 163 -10.36 5.36 -5.85
N PHE A 164 -9.23 5.20 -5.17
CA PHE A 164 -8.86 3.98 -4.45
C PHE A 164 -9.05 4.23 -2.95
N GLY A 165 -10.17 3.70 -2.44
CA GLY A 165 -10.63 3.92 -1.08
C GLY A 165 -9.95 3.06 -0.02
N SER A 166 -10.47 3.17 1.21
CA SER A 166 -9.96 2.42 2.36
C SER A 166 -10.29 0.93 2.23
N LYS A 167 -9.23 0.13 2.23
CA LYS A 167 -9.28 -1.33 2.23
C LYS A 167 -8.27 -1.88 3.23
N PHE A 168 -8.40 -3.15 3.59
CA PHE A 168 -7.50 -3.83 4.51
C PHE A 168 -7.15 -5.24 4.04
N SER A 169 -6.06 -5.79 4.56
CA SER A 169 -5.63 -7.15 4.25
C SER A 169 -5.82 -8.09 5.42
N ILE A 170 -6.12 -9.35 5.09
CA ILE A 170 -6.30 -10.43 6.05
C ILE A 170 -5.31 -11.57 5.79
N GLY A 171 -5.02 -12.34 6.82
CA GLY A 171 -4.19 -13.52 6.78
C GLY A 171 -5.01 -14.75 7.17
N ILE A 172 -4.73 -15.89 6.55
CA ILE A 172 -5.37 -17.17 6.88
C ILE A 172 -4.29 -18.22 7.08
N LEU A 173 -4.15 -18.68 8.33
CA LEU A 173 -3.35 -19.85 8.67
C LEU A 173 -4.24 -21.09 8.60
N GLN A 174 -4.04 -21.92 7.60
CA GLN A 174 -4.85 -23.13 7.37
C GLN A 174 -4.48 -24.29 8.29
N GLY A 175 -3.32 -24.22 8.95
CA GLY A 175 -2.86 -25.24 9.86
C GLY A 175 -1.90 -24.71 10.92
N LYS A 176 -1.08 -25.61 11.46
CA LYS A 176 -0.04 -25.24 12.41
C LYS A 176 1.10 -24.53 11.68
N ALA A 177 1.22 -23.23 11.91
CA ALA A 177 2.28 -22.41 11.36
C ALA A 177 3.62 -22.72 12.02
N ASP A 178 4.68 -22.84 11.22
CA ASP A 178 6.04 -22.83 11.75
C ASP A 178 6.53 -21.41 12.02
N LYS A 179 7.71 -21.31 12.65
CA LYS A 179 8.32 -20.02 13.00
C LYS A 179 8.56 -19.12 11.77
N GLU A 180 8.90 -19.70 10.62
CA GLU A 180 9.17 -18.92 9.42
C GLU A 180 7.89 -18.29 8.86
N VAL A 181 6.79 -19.04 8.85
CA VAL A 181 5.46 -18.51 8.49
C VAL A 181 5.07 -17.38 9.44
N LEU A 182 5.24 -17.55 10.74
CA LEU A 182 4.90 -16.52 11.73
C LEU A 182 5.76 -15.25 11.60
N GLU A 183 7.04 -15.39 11.25
CA GLU A 183 7.89 -14.25 10.91
C GLU A 183 7.37 -13.54 9.66
N ARG A 184 6.95 -14.28 8.61
CA ARG A 184 6.36 -13.69 7.41
C ARG A 184 5.03 -12.98 7.68
N VAL A 185 4.19 -13.51 8.57
CA VAL A 185 2.98 -12.82 9.08
C VAL A 185 3.36 -11.50 9.74
N ALA A 186 4.38 -11.52 10.61
CA ALA A 186 4.85 -10.32 11.29
C ALA A 186 5.38 -9.26 10.30
N TRP A 187 6.09 -9.68 9.25
CA TRP A 187 6.55 -8.80 8.18
C TRP A 187 5.39 -8.10 7.47
N ASP A 188 4.37 -8.85 7.06
CA ASP A 188 3.20 -8.27 6.39
C ASP A 188 2.39 -7.36 7.32
N ASN A 189 2.30 -7.66 8.62
CA ASN A 189 1.64 -6.79 9.58
C ASN A 189 2.40 -5.49 9.80
N LEU A 190 3.70 -5.57 10.13
CA LEU A 190 4.49 -4.42 10.57
C LEU A 190 4.88 -3.47 9.44
N ALA A 191 4.78 -3.90 8.17
CA ALA A 191 5.04 -3.05 7.02
C ALA A 191 4.29 -1.72 7.07
N PHE A 192 4.99 -0.63 6.72
CA PHE A 192 4.54 0.76 6.72
C PHE A 192 3.80 1.16 8.00
N ASP A 193 4.41 0.85 9.15
CA ASP A 193 3.85 1.18 10.47
C ASP A 193 2.44 0.60 10.65
N THR A 194 2.14 -0.54 10.00
CA THR A 194 0.85 -1.24 9.91
C THR A 194 -0.29 -0.45 9.23
N LYS A 195 0.00 0.70 8.65
CA LYS A 195 -1.03 1.63 8.16
C LYS A 195 -1.43 1.40 6.72
N GLY A 196 -0.65 0.62 5.97
CA GLY A 196 -0.94 0.33 4.57
C GLY A 196 -2.20 -0.54 4.43
N CYS A 197 -2.93 -0.38 3.33
CA CYS A 197 -4.05 -1.27 3.01
C CYS A 197 -3.60 -2.73 2.79
N LEU A 198 -2.33 -2.93 2.43
CA LEU A 198 -1.67 -4.22 2.30
C LEU A 198 -1.09 -4.75 3.61
N SER A 199 -1.06 -3.95 4.68
CA SER A 199 -0.64 -4.43 5.99
C SER A 199 -1.73 -5.35 6.58
N LEU A 200 -1.33 -6.46 7.18
CA LEU A 200 -2.27 -7.40 7.79
C LEU A 200 -2.96 -6.78 8.99
N ARG A 201 -4.30 -6.73 8.96
CA ARG A 201 -5.14 -6.29 10.09
C ARG A 201 -5.74 -7.45 10.87
N VAL A 202 -6.11 -8.52 10.18
CA VAL A 202 -6.75 -9.70 10.78
C VAL A 202 -5.96 -10.94 10.38
N LEU A 203 -5.71 -11.84 11.32
CA LEU A 203 -5.18 -13.16 11.07
C LEU A 203 -6.17 -14.21 11.60
N PHE A 204 -6.73 -15.00 10.70
CA PHE A 204 -7.53 -16.17 11.05
C PHE A 204 -6.61 -17.34 11.34
N SER A 205 -6.85 -18.02 12.46
CA SER A 205 -6.07 -19.20 12.87
C SER A 205 -6.97 -20.30 13.40
N PHE A 206 -6.66 -21.55 13.04
CA PHE A 206 -7.20 -22.77 13.66
C PHE A 206 -6.38 -23.24 14.86
N ASP A 207 -5.19 -22.67 15.08
CA ASP A 207 -4.28 -23.05 16.16
C ASP A 207 -4.26 -21.99 17.28
N ARG A 208 -4.61 -22.40 18.50
CA ARG A 208 -4.57 -21.55 19.70
C ARG A 208 -3.18 -21.49 20.34
N HIS A 209 -2.28 -22.41 19.99
CA HIS A 209 -0.97 -22.53 20.63
C HIS A 209 0.08 -21.58 20.03
N MET A 210 -0.21 -20.98 18.88
CA MET A 210 0.72 -20.08 18.19
C MET A 210 0.91 -18.70 18.86
N ARG A 211 0.12 -18.33 19.87
CA ARG A 211 0.12 -16.95 20.43
C ARG A 211 1.51 -16.49 20.88
N ASN A 212 2.22 -17.33 21.62
CA ASN A 212 3.55 -17.01 22.11
C ASN A 212 4.60 -17.00 21.00
N GLU A 213 4.51 -17.94 20.05
CA GLU A 213 5.43 -18.01 18.92
C GLU A 213 5.25 -16.82 17.97
N LEU A 214 4.00 -16.42 17.70
CA LEU A 214 3.69 -15.23 16.92
C LEU A 214 4.20 -13.97 17.61
N TRP A 215 3.99 -13.86 18.93
CA TRP A 215 4.51 -12.72 19.70
C TRP A 215 6.04 -12.60 19.55
N GLN A 216 6.77 -13.71 19.72
CA GLN A 216 8.23 -13.72 19.55
C GLN A 216 8.65 -13.36 18.12
N ALA A 217 7.92 -13.85 17.11
CA ALA A 217 8.17 -13.51 15.71
C ALA A 217 7.98 -12.01 15.46
N VAL A 218 6.91 -11.42 16.01
CA VAL A 218 6.62 -9.99 15.88
C VAL A 218 7.65 -9.15 16.62
N GLU A 219 8.06 -9.53 17.83
CA GLU A 219 9.15 -8.87 18.55
C GLU A 219 10.46 -8.90 17.75
N LYS A 220 10.79 -10.04 17.15
CA LYS A 220 11.97 -10.18 16.29
C LYS A 220 11.89 -9.26 15.08
N VAL A 221 10.79 -9.31 14.33
CA VAL A 221 10.63 -8.50 13.11
C VAL A 221 10.53 -7.01 13.42
N SER A 222 9.94 -6.62 14.55
CA SER A 222 9.86 -5.21 14.97
C SER A 222 11.22 -4.56 15.22
N LYS A 223 12.29 -5.34 15.45
CA LYS A 223 13.66 -4.82 15.52
C LYS A 223 14.24 -4.50 14.14
N ILE A 224 13.72 -5.13 13.09
CA ILE A 224 14.14 -4.95 11.68
C ILE A 224 13.26 -3.88 11.02
N LEU A 225 11.96 -3.92 11.30
CA LEU A 225 10.95 -2.97 10.88
C LEU A 225 10.39 -2.21 12.09
N PRO A 226 11.18 -1.31 12.70
CA PRO A 226 10.70 -0.55 13.85
C PRO A 226 9.49 0.30 13.44
N PRO A 227 8.33 0.14 14.12
CA PRO A 227 7.25 1.09 13.97
C PRO A 227 7.68 2.41 14.63
N GLU A 228 7.77 3.47 13.82
CA GLU A 228 8.36 4.74 14.24
C GLU A 228 7.39 5.68 14.94
N SER A 229 6.10 5.50 14.73
CA SER A 229 5.15 6.48 15.20
C SER A 229 4.84 6.30 16.68
N ASP A 230 4.77 7.43 17.38
CA ASP A 230 4.50 7.50 18.81
C ASP A 230 2.99 7.33 19.09
N PHE A 231 2.62 6.25 19.79
CA PHE A 231 1.23 5.99 20.21
C PHE A 231 0.63 7.07 21.10
N ARG A 232 1.44 7.85 21.81
CA ARG A 232 0.94 8.85 22.78
C ARG A 232 0.06 9.93 22.14
N PHE A 233 0.14 10.08 20.82
CA PHE A 233 -0.61 11.06 20.04
C PHE A 233 -1.60 10.43 19.06
N ASP A 234 -1.88 9.13 19.18
CA ASP A 234 -2.67 8.36 18.22
C ASP A 234 -3.96 7.83 18.85
N GLU A 235 -5.09 8.02 18.15
CA GLU A 235 -6.42 7.50 18.52
C GLU A 235 -6.43 5.95 18.62
N SER A 236 -5.44 5.29 18.02
CA SER A 236 -5.22 3.85 18.03
C SER A 236 -5.25 3.20 19.42
N GLU A 237 -4.53 3.77 20.39
CA GLU A 237 -4.45 3.18 21.75
C GLU A 237 -5.80 3.26 22.47
N TYR A 238 -6.50 4.39 22.29
CA TYR A 238 -7.84 4.57 22.84
C TYR A 238 -8.85 3.58 22.25
N GLU A 239 -8.84 3.36 20.93
CA GLU A 239 -9.78 2.44 20.28
C GLU A 239 -9.53 0.97 20.67
N VAL A 240 -8.28 0.54 20.86
CA VAL A 240 -7.98 -0.79 21.42
C VAL A 240 -8.51 -0.90 22.85
N TYR A 241 -8.23 0.08 23.69
CA TYR A 241 -8.71 0.07 25.08
C TYR A 241 -10.23 0.17 25.19
N LYS A 242 -10.92 0.86 24.30
CA LYS A 242 -12.39 0.91 24.27
C LYS A 242 -13.01 -0.45 23.99
N ASN A 243 -12.31 -1.29 23.22
CA ASN A 243 -12.76 -2.62 22.84
C ASN A 243 -12.17 -3.74 23.71
N PHE A 244 -11.43 -3.42 24.79
CA PHE A 244 -10.69 -4.40 25.59
C PHE A 244 -11.52 -5.58 26.10
N GLN A 245 -12.80 -5.33 26.41
CA GLN A 245 -13.76 -6.32 26.90
C GLN A 245 -14.06 -7.44 25.89
N PHE A 246 -13.78 -7.22 24.60
CA PHE A 246 -13.99 -8.20 23.53
C PHE A 246 -12.75 -9.05 23.25
N PHE A 247 -11.62 -8.75 23.90
CA PHE A 247 -10.38 -9.48 23.71
C PHE A 247 -10.12 -10.43 24.87
N GLU A 248 -9.68 -11.64 24.53
CA GLU A 248 -9.23 -12.61 25.52
C GLU A 248 -7.84 -12.26 26.05
N GLU A 249 -7.02 -11.66 25.20
CA GLU A 249 -5.65 -11.29 25.51
C GLU A 249 -5.21 -10.11 24.65
N ILE A 250 -4.46 -9.20 25.26
CA ILE A 250 -3.84 -8.05 24.58
C ILE A 250 -2.35 -8.10 24.88
N LYS A 251 -1.52 -8.17 23.85
CA LYS A 251 -0.07 -7.98 23.95
C LYS A 251 0.30 -6.63 23.33
N LYS A 252 0.98 -5.80 24.10
CA LYS A 252 1.42 -4.46 23.71
C LYS A 252 2.93 -4.46 23.45
N GLY A 253 3.32 -4.09 22.24
CA GLY A 253 4.71 -3.77 21.89
C GLY A 253 5.00 -2.29 22.11
N SER A 254 6.17 -1.82 21.66
CA SER A 254 6.52 -0.40 21.79
C SER A 254 5.54 0.50 21.02
N ASN A 255 5.25 0.16 19.76
CA ASN A 255 4.39 0.92 18.85
C ASN A 255 3.44 0.04 18.00
N TYR A 256 3.03 -1.13 18.52
CA TYR A 256 1.98 -1.98 17.95
C TYR A 256 1.23 -2.78 19.03
N PHE A 257 0.07 -3.33 18.67
CA PHE A 257 -0.72 -4.26 19.47
C PHE A 257 -0.96 -5.57 18.71
N ILE A 258 -1.04 -6.67 19.48
CA ILE A 258 -1.65 -7.92 19.04
C ILE A 258 -2.78 -8.23 20.00
N VAL A 259 -3.98 -8.40 19.46
CA VAL A 259 -5.18 -8.71 20.24
C VAL A 259 -5.70 -10.08 19.82
N PHE A 260 -6.12 -10.88 20.80
CA PHE A 260 -6.65 -12.21 20.57
C PHE A 260 -8.13 -12.24 20.91
N SER A 261 -8.92 -12.87 20.04
CA SER A 261 -10.38 -12.86 20.13
C SER A 261 -10.97 -14.12 19.53
N LYS A 262 -12.13 -14.54 20.05
CA LYS A 262 -12.92 -15.65 19.47
C LYS A 262 -13.70 -15.25 18.21
N ASN A 263 -13.97 -13.96 18.04
CA ASN A 263 -14.73 -13.43 16.92
C ASN A 263 -14.04 -12.18 16.40
N PHE A 264 -14.24 -11.87 15.12
CA PHE A 264 -13.83 -10.58 14.58
C PHE A 264 -14.51 -9.44 15.35
N VAL A 265 -13.73 -8.42 15.66
CA VAL A 265 -14.16 -7.20 16.36
C VAL A 265 -13.77 -6.09 15.42
N GLU A 266 -14.76 -5.32 14.98
CA GLU A 266 -14.50 -4.24 14.05
C GLU A 266 -13.67 -3.16 14.76
N LEU A 267 -12.35 -3.20 14.53
CA LEU A 267 -11.41 -2.25 15.07
C LEU A 267 -11.06 -1.22 14.01
N SER A 268 -11.36 0.04 14.30
CA SER A 268 -10.82 1.16 13.56
C SER A 268 -9.33 1.39 13.85
N ALA A 269 -8.79 0.79 14.92
CA ALA A 269 -7.44 1.03 15.42
C ALA A 269 -6.36 0.64 14.40
N PRO A 270 -5.62 1.61 13.84
CA PRO A 270 -4.32 1.33 13.22
C PRO A 270 -3.40 0.57 14.19
N ARG A 271 -2.36 -0.11 13.69
CA ARG A 271 -1.31 -0.72 14.53
C ARG A 271 -1.75 -1.84 15.45
N THR A 272 -2.83 -2.50 15.08
CA THR A 272 -3.32 -3.68 15.78
C THR A 272 -3.46 -4.83 14.79
N LEU A 273 -2.81 -5.95 15.10
CA LEU A 273 -3.11 -7.23 14.48
C LEU A 273 -4.15 -7.95 15.35
N GLN A 274 -5.35 -8.17 14.82
CA GLN A 274 -6.35 -8.99 15.47
C GLN A 274 -6.18 -10.45 15.05
N ILE A 275 -6.00 -11.32 16.03
CA ILE A 275 -6.01 -12.77 15.85
C ILE A 275 -7.41 -13.28 16.17
N VAL A 276 -8.05 -13.86 15.16
CA VAL A 276 -9.38 -14.45 15.27
C VAL A 276 -9.24 -15.97 15.21
N GLU A 277 -9.54 -16.61 16.32
CA GLU A 277 -9.53 -18.07 16.41
C GLU A 277 -10.82 -18.62 15.81
N VAL A 278 -10.69 -19.41 14.74
CA VAL A 278 -11.82 -19.98 14.00
C VAL A 278 -11.85 -21.50 14.16
N SER A 279 -13.05 -22.07 14.07
CA SER A 279 -13.25 -23.53 14.15
C SER A 279 -13.45 -24.16 12.77
N SER A 280 -13.80 -23.36 11.76
CA SER A 280 -14.07 -23.82 10.40
C SER A 280 -13.71 -22.79 9.32
N ILE A 281 -13.46 -23.25 8.10
CA ILE A 281 -13.30 -22.38 6.92
C ILE A 281 -14.57 -21.57 6.65
N GLY A 282 -15.76 -22.10 7.00
CA GLY A 282 -17.03 -21.42 6.81
C GLY A 282 -17.13 -20.08 7.54
N GLU A 283 -16.50 -19.94 8.71
CA GLU A 283 -16.44 -18.66 9.44
C GLU A 283 -15.62 -17.61 8.67
N ILE A 284 -14.57 -18.03 7.99
CA ILE A 284 -13.75 -17.16 7.15
C ILE A 284 -14.52 -16.77 5.87
N GLU A 285 -15.23 -17.72 5.26
CA GLU A 285 -16.08 -17.45 4.09
C GLU A 285 -17.20 -16.47 4.42
N GLU A 286 -17.84 -16.60 5.58
CA GLU A 286 -18.85 -15.67 6.07
C GLU A 286 -18.27 -14.26 6.27
N PHE A 287 -17.09 -14.16 6.90
CA PHE A 287 -16.37 -12.90 7.05
C PHE A 287 -16.09 -12.26 5.69
N ILE A 288 -15.53 -13.03 4.74
CA ILE A 288 -15.18 -12.53 3.42
C ILE A 288 -16.42 -12.10 2.66
N SER A 289 -17.53 -12.85 2.73
CA SER A 289 -18.80 -12.48 2.13
C SER A 289 -19.30 -11.13 2.68
N ARG A 290 -19.16 -10.90 3.99
CA ARG A 290 -19.60 -9.66 4.65
C ARG A 290 -18.71 -8.46 4.34
N TYR A 291 -17.39 -8.66 4.28
CA TYR A 291 -16.41 -7.57 4.14
C TYR A 291 -15.78 -7.49 2.75
N ASN A 292 -16.34 -8.18 1.76
CA ASN A 292 -15.72 -8.41 0.46
C ASN A 292 -15.24 -7.14 -0.25
N LEU A 293 -16.04 -6.07 -0.19
CA LEU A 293 -15.75 -4.78 -0.83
C LEU A 293 -14.57 -4.03 -0.19
N TYR A 294 -14.24 -4.36 1.05
CA TYR A 294 -13.19 -3.72 1.85
C TYR A 294 -11.87 -4.51 1.84
N LEU A 295 -11.83 -5.68 1.20
CA LEU A 295 -10.62 -6.50 1.12
C LEU A 295 -9.66 -5.96 0.07
N GLN A 296 -8.44 -5.63 0.51
CA GLN A 296 -7.34 -5.27 -0.36
C GLN A 296 -6.54 -6.50 -0.78
N GLY A 297 -6.22 -7.36 0.18
CA GLY A 297 -5.32 -8.48 0.02
C GLY A 297 -5.63 -9.62 0.96
N ILE A 298 -5.31 -10.84 0.53
CA ILE A 298 -5.35 -12.03 1.37
C ILE A 298 -3.98 -12.72 1.31
N ALA A 299 -3.38 -12.94 2.47
CA ALA A 299 -2.22 -13.80 2.62
C ALA A 299 -2.62 -15.17 3.19
N SER A 300 -2.07 -16.26 2.68
CA SER A 300 -2.30 -17.59 3.26
C SER A 300 -1.06 -18.47 3.15
N ASP A 301 -0.97 -19.49 4.02
CA ASP A 301 0.01 -20.57 3.97
C ASP A 301 -0.48 -21.79 3.16
N GLY A 302 -1.68 -21.70 2.59
CA GLY A 302 -2.28 -22.72 1.74
C GLY A 302 -3.15 -22.15 0.62
N PRO A 303 -3.68 -23.01 -0.27
CA PRO A 303 -4.50 -22.59 -1.39
C PRO A 303 -5.83 -21.98 -0.92
N ILE A 304 -6.23 -20.86 -1.52
CA ILE A 304 -7.51 -20.21 -1.24
C ILE A 304 -8.52 -20.62 -2.31
N LEU A 305 -9.58 -21.32 -1.91
CA LEU A 305 -10.55 -21.94 -2.83
C LEU A 305 -11.90 -21.21 -2.91
N PHE A 306 -12.12 -20.20 -2.08
CA PHE A 306 -13.36 -19.42 -2.09
C PHE A 306 -13.22 -18.11 -2.89
N GLN A 307 -14.34 -17.56 -3.32
CA GLN A 307 -14.38 -16.30 -4.06
C GLN A 307 -14.16 -15.11 -3.12
N SER A 308 -13.32 -14.16 -3.55
CA SER A 308 -13.18 -12.86 -2.88
C SER A 308 -12.92 -11.74 -3.89
N ASN A 309 -13.16 -10.50 -3.46
CA ASN A 309 -12.85 -9.27 -4.19
C ASN A 309 -11.49 -8.68 -3.81
N ALA A 310 -10.66 -9.41 -3.06
CA ALA A 310 -9.30 -9.00 -2.78
C ALA A 310 -8.54 -8.77 -4.08
N SER A 311 -7.81 -7.65 -4.13
CA SER A 311 -7.03 -7.25 -5.30
C SER A 311 -5.73 -8.04 -5.43
N ILE A 312 -5.26 -8.66 -4.34
CA ILE A 312 -4.09 -9.54 -4.32
C ILE A 312 -4.37 -10.76 -3.43
N ILE A 313 -3.96 -11.93 -3.88
CA ILE A 313 -3.92 -13.16 -3.08
C ILE A 313 -2.51 -13.72 -3.22
N THR A 314 -1.84 -13.97 -2.10
CA THR A 314 -0.41 -14.32 -2.09
C THR A 314 -0.04 -15.13 -0.85
N ASP A 315 1.20 -15.63 -0.81
CA ASP A 315 1.80 -16.17 0.41
C ASP A 315 2.12 -15.04 1.40
N PHE A 316 2.23 -15.39 2.69
CA PHE A 316 2.76 -14.48 3.70
C PHE A 316 4.16 -13.94 3.34
N GLY A 317 4.44 -12.71 3.76
CA GLY A 317 5.68 -11.97 3.52
C GLY A 317 5.76 -11.32 2.14
N LYS A 318 4.72 -11.45 1.31
CA LYS A 318 4.68 -10.95 -0.07
C LYS A 318 3.60 -9.89 -0.30
N LEU A 319 2.80 -9.52 0.70
CA LEU A 319 1.68 -8.59 0.49
C LEU A 319 2.13 -7.23 -0.06
N GLN A 320 3.30 -6.75 0.37
CA GLN A 320 3.85 -5.48 -0.10
C GLN A 320 4.46 -5.55 -1.51
N PHE A 321 4.78 -6.75 -2.00
CA PHE A 321 5.46 -7.00 -3.28
C PHE A 321 4.44 -7.35 -4.37
N THR A 322 3.62 -6.37 -4.72
CA THR A 322 2.48 -6.57 -5.61
C THR A 322 2.91 -6.96 -7.03
N PRO A 323 2.15 -7.81 -7.74
CA PRO A 323 2.44 -8.14 -9.13
C PRO A 323 2.60 -6.90 -10.02
N CYS A 324 3.44 -6.98 -11.04
CA CYS A 324 3.75 -5.83 -11.91
C CYS A 324 2.54 -5.33 -12.73
N ASN A 325 1.50 -6.14 -12.86
CA ASN A 325 0.24 -5.81 -13.51
C ASN A 325 -0.88 -5.45 -12.51
N TRP A 326 -0.54 -5.21 -11.24
CA TRP A 326 -1.50 -4.79 -10.22
C TRP A 326 -1.77 -3.29 -10.35
N TYR A 327 -3.04 -2.88 -10.26
CA TYR A 327 -3.48 -1.48 -10.35
C TYR A 327 -4.39 -1.13 -9.17
N PHE A 328 -3.95 -1.47 -7.96
CA PHE A 328 -4.56 -1.15 -6.66
C PHE A 328 -5.90 -1.82 -6.37
N GLU A 329 -6.69 -2.15 -7.38
CA GLU A 329 -8.02 -2.71 -7.23
C GLU A 329 -8.28 -3.88 -8.18
N LYS A 330 -8.99 -4.90 -7.69
CA LYS A 330 -9.41 -6.05 -8.49
C LYS A 330 -10.19 -5.60 -9.72
N GLY A 331 -9.82 -6.13 -10.88
CA GLY A 331 -10.48 -5.83 -12.16
C GLY A 331 -9.93 -4.57 -12.85
N VAL A 332 -9.20 -3.71 -12.14
CA VAL A 332 -8.48 -2.59 -12.75
C VAL A 332 -7.16 -3.10 -13.35
N ASN A 333 -6.91 -2.73 -14.60
CA ASN A 333 -5.72 -3.08 -15.35
C ASN A 333 -5.35 -1.95 -16.32
N TYR A 334 -4.20 -2.08 -17.02
CA TYR A 334 -3.70 -1.02 -17.90
C TYR A 334 -4.64 -0.65 -19.06
N LYS A 335 -5.58 -1.51 -19.44
CA LYS A 335 -6.54 -1.25 -20.53
C LYS A 335 -7.73 -0.41 -20.07
N ASN A 336 -8.24 -0.67 -18.87
CA ASN A 336 -9.44 -0.02 -18.34
C ASN A 336 -9.15 1.02 -17.24
N PHE A 337 -7.89 1.28 -16.91
CA PHE A 337 -7.54 2.23 -15.84
C PHE A 337 -8.08 3.64 -16.11
N TRP A 338 -8.24 4.07 -17.36
CA TRP A 338 -8.76 5.39 -17.69
C TRP A 338 -10.29 5.43 -17.82
N GLU A 339 -10.98 4.29 -17.72
CA GLU A 339 -12.43 4.20 -17.76
C GLU A 339 -13.03 4.67 -16.42
N VAL A 340 -14.12 5.45 -16.49
CA VAL A 340 -14.84 6.04 -15.35
C VAL A 340 -16.32 5.72 -15.40
#